data_AF-A0A7R8W2Q2-F1
#
_entry.id   AF-A0A7R8W2Q2-F1
#
_cell.length_a   1.000
_cell.length_b   1.000
_cell.length_c   1.000
_cell.angle_alpha   90.00
_cell.angle_beta   90.00
_cell.angle_gamma   90.00
#
_symmetry.space_group_name_H-M   'P 1'
#
loop_
_entity.id
_entity.type
_entity.pdbx_description
1 polymer ?
#
loop_
_entity_poly.entity_id
_entity_poly.type
_entity_poly.pdbx_seq_one_letter_code
_entity_poly.pdbx_strand_id
1 'polypeptide(L)'
;MDALEYIHSKGYCHADIKGSNLLLGHRKGAEHQVHLLDFGLAIRFAKNGPHSRRGDLETLGYNLLQWLCGRLPWEDAATIVDPEYVHLQKKTFMNNIPQLMRRCFPHSESPGEV
;
A
#
# COMPACT_ATOMS: atom_id res chain seq x y z
N MET A 1 12.06 5.04 -4.78
CA MET A 1 11.85 3.83 -3.92
C MET A 1 12.68 3.92 -2.64
N ASP A 2 13.28 5.08 -2.36
CA ASP A 2 14.57 5.12 -1.66
C ASP A 2 14.40 5.07 -0.14
N ALA A 3 13.29 5.60 0.38
CA ALA A 3 13.02 5.61 1.82
C ALA A 3 12.68 4.21 2.36
N LEU A 4 11.81 3.45 1.67
CA LEU A 4 11.47 2.08 2.06
C LEU A 4 12.67 1.15 1.91
N GLU A 5 13.39 1.25 0.79
CA GLU A 5 14.62 0.50 0.58
C GLU A 5 15.65 0.79 1.67
N TYR A 6 15.82 2.06 2.05
CA TYR A 6 16.71 2.46 3.14
C TYR A 6 16.34 1.80 4.46
N ILE A 7 15.10 1.94 4.94
CA ILE A 7 14.72 1.37 6.24
C ILE A 7 14.77 -0.17 6.24
N HIS A 8 14.43 -0.78 5.10
CA HIS A 8 14.54 -2.22 4.91
C HIS A 8 16.00 -2.67 4.97
N SER A 9 16.93 -1.90 4.39
CA SER A 9 18.37 -2.16 4.51
C SER A 9 18.90 -2.05 5.94
N LYS A 10 18.22 -1.26 6.79
CA LYS A 10 18.51 -1.14 8.23
C LYS A 10 17.81 -2.19 9.09
N GLY A 11 17.03 -3.08 8.48
CA GLY A 11 16.36 -4.17 9.18
C GLY A 11 15.01 -3.80 9.78
N TYR A 12 14.37 -2.72 9.33
CA TYR A 12 13.07 -2.26 9.84
C TYR A 12 11.98 -2.33 8.78
N CYS A 13 10.74 -2.55 9.20
CA CYS A 13 9.51 -2.26 8.46
C CYS A 13 8.94 -0.92 8.93
N HIS A 14 8.23 -0.20 8.06
CA HIS A 14 7.47 0.98 8.45
C HIS A 14 6.20 0.62 9.23
N ALA A 15 5.50 -0.44 8.81
CA ALA A 15 4.25 -0.96 9.41
C ALA A 15 3.01 -0.04 9.38
N ASP A 16 3.15 1.26 9.07
CA ASP A 16 2.01 2.19 8.91
C ASP A 16 2.15 3.09 7.66
N ILE A 17 2.17 2.48 6.48
CA ILE A 17 2.24 3.23 5.22
C ILE A 17 0.82 3.65 4.83
N LYS A 18 0.56 4.96 4.84
CA LYS A 18 -0.73 5.56 4.47
C LYS A 18 -0.50 6.91 3.79
N GLY A 19 -1.50 7.38 3.04
CA GLY A 19 -1.40 8.65 2.31
C GLY A 19 -1.03 9.85 3.18
N SER A 20 -1.50 9.92 4.43
CA SER A 20 -1.14 11.00 5.36
C SER A 20 0.33 10.97 5.80
N ASN A 21 1.02 9.83 5.63
CA ASN A 21 2.43 9.64 5.96
C ASN A 21 3.33 9.86 4.74
N LEU A 22 2.78 10.29 3.60
CA LEU A 22 3.54 10.65 2.40
C LEU A 22 3.37 12.14 2.12
N LEU A 23 4.46 12.89 2.18
CA LEU A 23 4.43 14.34 1.99
C LEU A 23 5.20 14.76 0.72
N LEU A 24 4.60 15.62 -0.08
CA LEU A 24 5.27 16.25 -1.23
C LEU A 24 6.19 17.38 -0.75
N GLY A 25 7.33 17.54 -1.42
CA GLY A 25 8.26 18.63 -1.13
C GLY A 25 7.59 20.00 -1.31
N HIS A 26 7.72 20.86 -0.29
CA HIS A 26 7.08 22.18 -0.28
C HIS A 26 7.89 23.27 -1.02
N ARG A 27 9.17 23.00 -1.31
CA ARG A 27 10.06 23.98 -1.96
C ARG A 27 9.85 23.98 -3.47
N LYS A 28 9.95 25.17 -4.07
CA LYS A 28 9.95 25.33 -5.52
C LYS A 28 11.07 24.49 -6.16
N GLY A 29 10.71 23.55 -7.02
CA GLY A 29 11.62 22.57 -7.64
C GLY A 29 11.75 21.24 -6.89
N ALA A 30 11.07 21.06 -5.76
CA ALA A 30 11.05 19.81 -4.98
C ALA A 30 9.65 19.18 -4.90
N GLU A 31 8.68 19.71 -5.65
CA GLU A 31 7.28 19.25 -5.63
C GLU A 31 7.14 17.77 -6.04
N HIS A 32 8.09 17.27 -6.83
CA HIS A 32 8.15 15.85 -7.25
C HIS A 32 8.77 14.92 -6.21
N GLN A 33 9.30 15.44 -5.10
CA GLN A 33 9.93 14.63 -4.05
C GLN A 33 8.87 14.19 -3.04
N VAL A 34 8.75 12.88 -2.82
CA VAL A 34 7.89 12.29 -1.79
C VAL A 34 8.73 11.89 -0.59
N HIS A 35 8.33 12.33 0.60
CA HIS A 35 8.96 11.98 1.87
C HIS A 35 8.03 11.07 2.67
N LEU A 36 8.61 10.00 3.24
CA LEU A 36 7.91 9.11 4.16
C LEU A 36 8.06 9.64 5.60
N LEU A 37 6.95 9.81 6.30
CA LEU A 37 6.85 10.36 7.64
C LEU A 37 6.29 9.32 8.63
N ASP A 38 6.38 9.64 9.92
CA ASP A 38 5.80 8.89 11.04
C ASP A 38 6.29 7.44 11.20
N PHE A 39 7.50 7.32 11.73
CA PHE A 39 8.12 6.04 12.08
C PHE A 39 7.74 5.55 13.49
N GLY A 40 6.69 6.10 14.12
CA GLY A 40 6.29 5.75 15.49
C GLY A 40 5.92 4.27 15.67
N LEU A 41 5.54 3.61 14.58
CA LEU A 41 5.19 2.18 14.53
C LEU A 41 6.25 1.32 13.83
N ALA A 42 7.39 1.90 13.46
CA ALA A 42 8.44 1.16 12.77
C ALA A 42 8.99 0.03 13.66
N ILE A 43 9.08 -1.17 13.09
CA ILE A 43 9.46 -2.39 13.82
C ILE A 43 10.60 -3.11 13.13
N ARG A 44 11.56 -3.60 13.92
CA ARG A 44 12.67 -4.42 13.41
C ARG A 44 12.14 -5.76 12.90
N PHE A 45 12.65 -6.27 11.77
CA PHE A 45 12.24 -7.57 11.23
C PHE A 45 12.37 -8.65 12.29
N ALA A 46 11.27 -9.36 12.54
CA ALA A 46 11.29 -10.61 13.27
C ALA A 46 11.25 -11.76 12.26
N LYS A 47 12.01 -12.83 12.53
CA LYS A 47 12.14 -13.99 11.63
C LYS A 47 10.78 -14.61 11.24
N ASN A 48 9.77 -14.45 12.11
CA ASN A 48 8.37 -14.87 11.90
C ASN A 48 7.37 -13.75 12.23
N GLY A 49 7.77 -12.48 12.11
CA GLY A 49 6.90 -11.35 12.42
C GLY A 49 5.82 -11.14 11.36
N PRO A 50 4.65 -10.60 11.74
CA PRO A 50 3.61 -10.26 10.77
C PRO A 50 4.05 -9.15 9.79
N HIS A 51 4.99 -8.31 10.21
CA HIS A 51 5.55 -7.23 9.40
C HIS A 51 6.78 -7.69 8.62
N SER A 52 6.77 -7.45 7.32
CA SER A 52 7.87 -7.78 6.42
C SER A 52 8.00 -6.72 5.32
N ARG A 53 9.14 -6.75 4.62
CA ARG A 53 9.36 -5.93 3.40
C ARG A 53 8.22 -6.07 2.39
N ARG A 54 7.71 -7.31 2.24
CA ARG A 54 6.58 -7.63 1.38
C ARG A 54 5.30 -6.95 1.86
N GLY A 55 5.04 -6.95 3.17
CA GLY A 55 3.85 -6.32 3.76
C GLY A 55 3.83 -4.79 3.57
N ASP A 56 4.98 -4.13 3.71
CA ASP A 56 5.10 -2.69 3.43
C ASP A 56 4.80 -2.38 1.94
N LEU A 57 5.35 -3.18 1.01
CA LEU A 57 5.10 -3.01 -0.43
C LEU A 57 3.65 -3.32 -0.81
N GLU A 58 3.04 -4.32 -0.20
CA GLU A 58 1.63 -4.66 -0.39
C GLU A 58 0.73 -3.50 0.08
N THR A 59 1.01 -2.95 1.26
CA THR A 59 0.29 -1.77 1.78
C THR A 59 0.44 -0.57 0.85
N LEU A 60 1.65 -0.32 0.35
CA LEU A 60 1.88 0.74 -0.64
C LEU A 60 1.08 0.50 -1.93
N GLY A 61 1.06 -0.73 -2.44
CA GLY A 61 0.28 -1.10 -3.63
C GLY A 61 -1.22 -0.83 -3.46
N TYR A 62 -1.79 -1.16 -2.29
CA TYR A 62 -3.19 -0.85 -1.99
C TYR A 62 -3.46 0.65 -1.93
N ASN A 63 -2.57 1.44 -1.31
CA ASN A 63 -2.69 2.90 -1.29
C ASN A 63 -2.66 3.49 -2.72
N LEU A 64 -1.75 3.01 -3.57
CA LEU A 64 -1.66 3.46 -4.96
C LEU A 64 -2.93 3.12 -5.75
N LEU A 65 -3.42 1.88 -5.63
CA LEU A 65 -4.67 1.47 -6.26
C LEU A 65 -5.83 2.33 -5.78
N GLN A 66 -5.95 2.54 -4.46
CA GLN A 66 -6.97 3.39 -3.87
C GLN A 66 -6.97 4.81 -4.47
N TRP A 67 -5.81 5.42 -4.67
CA TRP A 67 -5.73 6.75 -5.29
C TRP A 67 -6.11 6.75 -6.76
N LEU A 68 -5.84 5.66 -7.49
CA LEU A 68 -6.12 5.57 -8.92
C LEU A 68 -7.58 5.23 -9.22
N CYS A 69 -8.21 4.33 -8.46
CA CYS A 69 -9.60 3.90 -8.69
C CYS A 69 -10.61 4.49 -7.70
N GLY A 70 -10.15 5.22 -6.68
CA GLY A 70 -10.96 5.90 -5.67
C GLY A 70 -11.56 4.99 -4.60
N ARG A 71 -11.64 3.67 -4.83
CA ARG A 71 -12.12 2.67 -3.86
C ARG A 71 -11.58 1.27 -4.13
N LEU A 72 -11.12 0.59 -3.09
CA LEU A 72 -10.74 -0.82 -3.14
C LEU A 72 -11.95 -1.77 -3.02
N PRO A 73 -11.87 -3.02 -3.53
CA PRO A 73 -13.00 -3.93 -3.56
C PRO A 73 -13.62 -4.29 -2.20
N TRP A 74 -12.88 -4.11 -1.11
CA TRP A 74 -13.23 -4.47 0.27
C TRP A 74 -13.53 -3.25 1.17
N GLU A 75 -13.73 -2.07 0.59
CA GLU A 75 -14.00 -0.81 1.31
C GLU A 75 -15.47 -0.39 1.32
N ASP A 76 -16.41 -1.32 1.16
CA ASP A 76 -17.82 -0.96 1.39
C ASP A 76 -18.11 -0.90 2.90
N ALA A 77 -19.13 -0.15 3.30
CA ALA A 77 -19.49 0.03 4.71
C ALA A 77 -19.94 -1.28 5.41
N ALA A 78 -20.42 -2.27 4.65
CA ALA A 78 -20.84 -3.57 5.15
C ALA A 78 -19.69 -4.57 5.27
N THR A 79 -18.57 -4.33 4.58
CA THR A 79 -17.41 -5.21 4.49
C THR A 79 -16.28 -4.76 5.40
N ILE A 80 -16.10 -3.45 5.61
CA ILE A 80 -15.04 -2.91 6.48
C ILE A 80 -15.24 -3.25 7.97
N VAL A 81 -16.48 -3.61 8.36
CA VAL A 81 -16.80 -4.04 9.73
C VAL A 81 -16.37 -5.48 10.04
N ASP A 82 -16.02 -6.27 9.03
CA ASP A 82 -15.54 -7.64 9.16
C ASP A 82 -14.06 -7.74 8.76
N PRO A 83 -13.12 -7.73 9.74
CA PRO A 83 -11.69 -7.83 9.47
C PRO A 83 -11.29 -9.13 8.76
N GLU A 84 -11.97 -10.25 9.04
CA GLU A 84 -11.66 -11.55 8.44
C GLU A 84 -12.05 -11.56 6.96
N TYR A 85 -13.19 -10.96 6.62
CA TYR A 85 -13.60 -10.77 5.24
C TYR A 85 -12.59 -9.91 4.46
N VAL A 86 -12.18 -8.77 5.03
CA VAL A 86 -11.17 -7.89 4.42
C VAL A 86 -9.85 -8.64 4.22
N HIS A 87 -9.41 -9.43 5.21
CA HIS A 87 -8.21 -10.24 5.10
C HIS A 87 -8.32 -11.30 3.98
N LEU A 88 -9.44 -12.01 3.91
CA LEU A 88 -9.68 -13.03 2.89
C LEU A 88 -9.73 -12.43 1.48
N GLN A 89 -10.38 -11.28 1.31
CA GLN A 89 -10.41 -10.54 0.05
C GLN A 89 -9.00 -10.15 -0.41
N LYS A 90 -8.21 -9.52 0.47
CA LYS A 90 -6.81 -9.18 0.20
C LYS A 90 -6.02 -10.40 -0.25
N LYS A 91 -6.11 -11.52 0.49
CA LYS A 91 -5.43 -12.77 0.14
C LYS A 91 -5.88 -13.33 -1.21
N THR A 92 -7.18 -13.28 -1.49
CA THR A 92 -7.77 -13.80 -2.75
C THR A 92 -7.27 -13.00 -3.94
N PHE A 93 -7.33 -11.68 -3.86
CA PHE A 93 -6.89 -10.78 -4.93
C PHE A 93 -5.37 -10.78 -5.10
N MET A 94 -4.59 -10.95 -4.04
CA MET A 94 -3.12 -11.11 -4.16
C MET A 94 -2.72 -12.38 -4.90
N ASN A 95 -3.55 -13.42 -4.87
CA ASN A 95 -3.35 -14.63 -5.69
C ASN A 95 -3.90 -14.49 -7.12
N ASN A 96 -4.63 -13.40 -7.43
CA ASN A 96 -5.22 -13.15 -8.74
C ASN A 96 -5.26 -11.64 -9.06
N ILE A 97 -4.07 -11.08 -9.30
CA ILE A 97 -3.89 -9.65 -9.62
C ILE A 97 -4.72 -9.20 -10.83
N PRO A 98 -4.83 -9.96 -11.94
CA PRO A 98 -5.68 -9.55 -13.07
C PRO A 98 -7.14 -9.33 -12.67
N GLN A 99 -7.69 -10.18 -11.79
CA GLN A 99 -9.05 -10.00 -11.28
C GLN A 99 -9.19 -8.76 -10.39
N LEU A 100 -8.18 -8.46 -9.58
CA LEU A 100 -8.12 -7.23 -8.79
C LEU A 100 -8.17 -5.99 -9.71
N MET A 101 -7.32 -5.96 -10.74
CA MET A 101 -7.26 -4.83 -11.69
C MET A 101 -8.60 -4.62 -12.41
N ARG A 102 -9.25 -5.68 -12.89
CA ARG A 102 -10.59 -5.58 -13.50
C ARG A 102 -11.64 -5.03 -12.54
N ARG A 103 -11.52 -5.33 -11.24
CA ARG A 103 -12.47 -4.84 -10.24
C ARG A 103 -12.22 -3.37 -9.89
N CYS A 104 -10.96 -2.95 -9.85
CA CYS A 104 -10.57 -1.56 -9.61
C CYS A 104 -10.86 -0.66 -10.82
N PHE A 105 -10.75 -1.17 -12.04
CA PHE A 105 -10.88 -0.40 -13.28
C PHE A 105 -11.96 -1.02 -14.19
N PRO A 106 -13.26 -0.97 -13.82
CA PRO A 106 -14.32 -1.64 -14.56
C PRO A 106 -14.66 -0.98 -15.91
N HIS A 107 -14.26 0.28 -16.11
CA HIS A 107 -14.63 1.10 -17.29
C HIS A 107 -13.41 1.73 -17.98
N SER A 108 -12.19 1.37 -17.57
CA SER A 108 -10.94 1.90 -18.13
C SER A 108 -9.94 0.77 -18.32
N GLU A 109 -9.05 0.91 -19.28
CA GLU A 109 -7.90 0.00 -19.40
C GLU A 109 -7.09 0.05 -18.11
N SER A 110 -6.62 -1.13 -17.67
CA SER A 110 -5.85 -1.19 -16.44
C SER A 110 -4.45 -0.59 -16.67
N PRO A 111 -3.92 0.23 -15.74
CA PRO A 111 -2.59 0.81 -15.90
C PRO A 111 -1.53 -0.29 -16.04
N GLY A 112 -0.98 -0.48 -17.25
CA GLY A 112 0.05 -1.50 -17.54
C GLY A 112 -0.30 -2.52 -18.64
N GLU A 113 -1.47 -2.44 -19.28
CA GLU A 113 -1.84 -3.29 -20.45
C GLU A 113 -1.30 -2.78 -21.80
N VAL A 114 -0.18 -2.03 -21.82
CA VAL A 114 0.50 -1.56 -23.06
C VAL A 114 1.65 -2.46 -23.49
#